data_AF-A0A222GB58-F1
#
_entry.id   AF-A0A222GB58-F1
#
_cell.length_a   1.000
_cell.length_b   1.000
_cell.length_c   1.000
_cell.angle_alpha   90.00
_cell.angle_beta   90.00
_cell.angle_gamma   90.00
#
_symmetry.space_group_name_H-M   'P 1'
#
loop_
_entity.id
_entity.type
_entity.pdbx_description
1 polymer ?
#
loop_
_entity_poly.entity_id
_entity_poly.type
_entity_poly.pdbx_seq_one_letter_code
_entity_poly.pdbx_strand_id
1 'polypeptide(L)'
;MIKFIFLCLILLSNIALAASDEVYNTSTIQAVNSIYWLNQQQDSAIMYARWENFNSIKHFIDNAVLTGRTSQKPVNIEIADVLLLSSSKQNKMLKVYFTEDAITLNGQSYFANSAMLTKFREINMRRIAKGDLISPKVLRRVYKANN
;
A
#
# COMPACT_ATOMS: atom_id res chain seq x y z
N MET A 1 9.74 50.32 10.87
CA MET A 1 9.32 49.06 11.50
C MET A 1 8.58 48.09 10.57
N ILE A 2 8.32 48.44 9.29
CA ILE A 2 7.64 47.55 8.31
C ILE A 2 8.57 46.52 7.64
N LYS A 3 9.89 46.74 7.65
CA LYS A 3 10.86 45.87 6.95
C LYS A 3 11.13 44.52 7.65
N PHE A 4 10.76 44.36 8.93
CA PHE A 4 10.94 43.09 9.65
C PHE A 4 9.76 42.12 9.50
N ILE A 5 8.57 42.61 9.16
CA ILE A 5 7.36 41.78 9.00
C ILE A 5 7.49 40.87 7.76
N PHE A 6 8.15 41.36 6.71
CA PHE A 6 8.37 40.60 5.48
C PHE A 6 9.34 39.42 5.64
N LEU A 7 10.28 39.49 6.59
CA LEU A 7 11.26 38.41 6.81
C LEU A 7 10.63 37.20 7.54
N CYS A 8 9.64 37.43 8.41
CA CYS A 8 8.90 36.34 9.06
C CYS A 8 7.96 35.59 8.11
N LEU A 9 7.42 36.26 7.08
CA LEU A 9 6.53 35.63 6.09
C LEU A 9 7.24 34.62 5.17
N ILE A 10 8.55 34.80 4.94
CA ILE A 10 9.36 33.90 4.10
C ILE A 10 9.81 32.65 4.88
N LEU A 11 9.88 32.73 6.21
CA LEU A 11 10.22 31.58 7.06
C LEU A 11 9.04 30.62 7.29
N LEU A 12 7.81 31.06 7.01
CA LEU A 12 6.59 30.26 7.14
C LEU A 12 6.21 29.50 5.86
N SER A 13 6.90 29.71 4.73
CA SER A 13 6.61 28.98 3.49
C SER A 13 7.28 27.60 3.40
N ASN A 14 8.11 27.23 4.38
CA ASN A 14 8.66 25.89 4.54
C ASN A 14 8.04 25.15 5.72
N ILE A 15 6.72 25.31 5.93
CA ILE A 15 5.98 24.28 6.64
C ILE A 15 5.96 23.08 5.70
N ALA A 16 7.02 22.29 5.76
CA ALA A 16 6.95 20.90 5.36
C ALA A 16 5.76 20.33 6.13
N LEU A 17 4.67 20.11 5.40
CA LEU A 17 3.57 19.28 5.83
C LEU A 17 4.22 17.98 6.27
N ALA A 18 4.39 17.81 7.59
CA ALA A 18 4.63 16.52 8.17
C ALA A 18 3.41 15.69 7.72
N ALA A 19 3.63 14.83 6.72
CA ALA A 19 2.71 13.78 6.40
C ALA A 19 2.44 13.08 7.73
N SER A 20 1.19 13.07 8.18
CA SER A 20 0.79 12.52 9.46
C SER A 20 1.52 11.20 9.70
N ASP A 21 2.41 11.19 10.69
CA ASP A 21 3.13 10.01 11.18
C ASP A 21 2.12 9.07 11.85
N GLU A 22 1.16 8.53 11.09
CA GLU A 22 0.52 7.28 11.49
C GLU A 22 1.60 6.21 11.37
N VAL A 23 2.35 6.07 12.46
CA VAL A 23 3.24 4.94 12.72
C VAL A 23 2.40 3.70 12.53
N TYR A 24 2.70 2.93 11.48
CA TYR A 24 2.01 1.69 11.20
C TYR A 24 2.04 0.83 12.47
N ASN A 25 0.87 0.46 12.97
CA ASN A 25 0.75 -0.46 14.09
C ASN A 25 -0.01 -1.72 13.63
N THR A 26 0.17 -2.82 14.35
CA THR A 26 -0.50 -4.10 14.07
C THR A 26 -2.03 -3.95 13.98
N SER A 27 -2.63 -2.98 14.69
CA SER A 27 -4.08 -2.75 14.62
C SER A 27 -4.55 -2.24 13.24
N THR A 28 -3.65 -1.62 12.48
CA THR A 28 -3.89 -1.08 11.13
C THR A 28 -4.19 -2.22 10.15
N ILE A 29 -3.31 -3.22 10.08
CA ILE A 29 -3.50 -4.37 9.18
C ILE A 29 -4.66 -5.23 9.65
N GLN A 30 -4.88 -5.36 10.96
CA GLN A 30 -5.99 -6.13 11.51
C GLN A 30 -7.35 -5.58 11.11
N ALA A 31 -7.46 -4.27 10.94
CA ALA A 31 -8.68 -3.61 10.47
C ALA A 31 -8.89 -3.68 8.95
N VAL A 32 -7.94 -4.20 8.18
CA VAL A 32 -8.11 -4.44 6.74
C VAL A 32 -9.16 -5.53 6.53
N ASN A 33 -10.16 -5.23 5.69
CA ASN A 33 -11.27 -6.10 5.35
C ASN A 33 -11.22 -6.60 3.89
N SER A 34 -10.42 -5.96 3.05
CA SER A 34 -10.22 -6.35 1.66
C SER A 34 -8.89 -5.83 1.11
N ILE A 35 -8.31 -6.59 0.19
CA ILE A 35 -7.09 -6.26 -0.54
C ILE A 35 -7.43 -6.31 -2.02
N TYR A 36 -7.10 -5.25 -2.74
CA TYR A 36 -7.24 -5.16 -4.20
C TYR A 36 -5.85 -5.15 -4.80
N TRP A 37 -5.45 -6.24 -5.44
CA TRP A 37 -4.18 -6.33 -6.16
C TRP A 37 -4.38 -5.82 -7.58
N LEU A 38 -3.81 -4.66 -7.88
CA LEU A 38 -3.99 -4.00 -9.16
C LEU A 38 -3.28 -4.74 -10.29
N ASN A 39 -3.83 -4.71 -11.50
CA ASN A 39 -3.05 -5.05 -12.68
C ASN A 39 -2.01 -3.96 -12.99
N GLN A 40 -1.12 -4.24 -13.93
CA GLN A 40 -0.04 -3.33 -14.33
C GLN A 40 -0.58 -1.98 -14.86
N GLN A 41 -1.73 -1.99 -15.54
CA GLN A 41 -2.41 -0.78 -16.01
C GLN A 41 -3.16 -0.02 -14.89
N GLN A 42 -3.26 -0.61 -13.70
CA GLN A 42 -3.96 -0.10 -12.52
C GLN A 42 -5.44 0.28 -12.76
N ASP A 43 -6.05 -0.31 -13.79
CA ASP A 43 -7.45 -0.08 -14.17
C ASP A 43 -8.37 -1.23 -13.73
N SER A 44 -7.82 -2.37 -13.33
CA SER A 44 -8.54 -3.52 -12.80
C SER A 44 -7.79 -4.14 -11.63
N ALA A 45 -8.44 -5.06 -10.90
CA ALA A 45 -7.82 -5.67 -9.73
C ALA A 45 -8.33 -7.08 -9.47
N ILE A 46 -7.53 -7.89 -8.78
CA ILE A 46 -8.00 -9.08 -8.10
C ILE A 46 -8.41 -8.69 -6.68
N MET A 47 -9.67 -8.94 -6.33
CA MET A 47 -10.16 -8.71 -4.96
C MET A 47 -9.92 -9.94 -4.09
N TYR A 48 -9.34 -9.70 -2.92
CA TYR A 48 -9.19 -10.65 -1.82
C TYR A 48 -9.97 -10.09 -0.64
N ALA A 49 -11.13 -10.68 -0.31
CA ALA A 49 -11.98 -10.19 0.79
C ALA A 49 -12.47 -11.30 1.74
N ARG A 50 -12.12 -12.57 1.45
CA ARG A 50 -12.43 -13.77 2.24
C ARG A 50 -11.32 -14.81 1.96
N TRP A 51 -11.22 -15.86 2.78
CA TRP A 51 -10.36 -17.06 2.59
C TRP A 51 -8.87 -16.93 3.00
N GLU A 52 -8.16 -18.05 2.86
CA GLU A 52 -6.76 -18.27 3.27
C GLU A 52 -5.79 -17.27 2.63
N ASN A 53 -5.87 -17.03 1.32
CA ASN A 53 -4.94 -16.13 0.63
C ASN A 53 -5.02 -14.68 1.13
N PHE A 54 -6.22 -14.20 1.49
CA PHE A 54 -6.39 -12.88 2.09
C PHE A 54 -5.64 -12.79 3.44
N ASN A 55 -5.86 -13.78 4.32
CA ASN A 55 -5.21 -13.81 5.63
C ASN A 55 -3.69 -13.99 5.53
N SER A 56 -3.22 -14.80 4.57
CA SER A 56 -1.80 -15.04 4.31
C SER A 56 -1.09 -13.78 3.80
N ILE A 57 -1.68 -13.04 2.86
CA ILE A 57 -1.12 -11.76 2.40
C ILE A 57 -1.09 -10.75 3.55
N LYS A 58 -2.17 -10.67 4.32
CA LYS A 58 -2.30 -9.76 5.47
C LYS A 58 -1.23 -10.04 6.54
N HIS A 59 -1.04 -11.29 6.94
CA HIS A 59 0.00 -11.70 7.89
C HIS A 59 1.40 -11.46 7.33
N PHE A 60 1.61 -11.69 6.03
CA PHE A 60 2.90 -11.45 5.40
C PHE A 60 3.29 -9.97 5.46
N ILE A 61 2.37 -9.06 5.14
CA ILE A 61 2.59 -7.62 5.24
C ILE A 61 2.88 -7.24 6.69
N ASP A 62 2.08 -7.73 7.64
CA ASP A 62 2.27 -7.46 9.07
C ASP A 62 3.66 -7.89 9.57
N ASN A 63 4.05 -9.13 9.27
CA ASN A 63 5.34 -9.67 9.69
C ASN A 63 6.51 -8.90 9.06
N ALA A 64 6.41 -8.55 7.78
CA ALA A 64 7.45 -7.80 7.10
C ALA A 64 7.62 -6.39 7.67
N VAL A 65 6.54 -5.71 8.08
CA VAL A 65 6.64 -4.39 8.72
C VAL A 65 7.13 -4.49 10.17
N LEU A 66 6.67 -5.49 10.94
CA LEU A 66 7.01 -5.62 12.36
C LEU A 66 8.41 -6.17 12.62
N THR A 67 8.90 -7.07 11.76
CA THR A 67 10.15 -7.81 11.98
C THR A 67 11.16 -7.66 10.85
N GLY A 68 10.73 -7.16 9.70
CA GLY A 68 11.60 -6.98 8.54
C GLY A 68 12.65 -5.91 8.77
N ARG A 69 13.84 -6.13 8.22
CA ARG A 69 14.89 -5.11 8.17
C ARG A 69 14.49 -4.05 7.15
N THR A 70 14.63 -2.79 7.50
CA THR A 70 14.37 -1.70 6.56
C THR A 70 15.43 -1.67 5.47
N SER A 71 15.01 -1.46 4.22
CA SER A 71 15.93 -1.14 3.13
C SER A 71 16.20 0.36 3.14
N GLN A 72 17.48 0.73 3.13
CA GLN A 72 17.89 2.13 2.94
C GLN A 72 18.03 2.51 1.47
N LYS A 73 17.95 1.53 0.55
CA LYS A 73 18.02 1.80 -0.88
C LYS A 73 16.64 2.21 -1.39
N PRO A 74 16.56 3.22 -2.28
CA PRO A 74 15.31 3.52 -2.96
C PRO A 74 14.86 2.28 -3.74
N VAL A 75 13.67 1.78 -3.40
CA VAL A 75 13.04 0.68 -4.12
C VAL A 75 12.34 1.27 -5.34
N ASN A 76 12.57 0.70 -6.52
CA ASN A 76 11.87 1.13 -7.73
C ASN A 76 10.40 0.68 -7.67
N ILE A 77 9.52 1.60 -7.26
CA ILE A 77 8.09 1.35 -7.14
C ILE A 77 7.35 1.39 -8.49
N GLU A 78 7.98 1.85 -9.58
CA GLU A 78 7.32 1.96 -10.90
C GLU A 78 7.01 0.58 -11.50
N ILE A 79 7.84 -0.41 -11.19
CA ILE A 79 7.68 -1.81 -11.64
C ILE A 79 7.04 -2.69 -10.56
N ALA A 80 6.64 -2.12 -9.44
CA ALA A 80 6.11 -2.88 -8.32
C ALA A 80 4.65 -3.28 -8.54
N ASP A 81 4.31 -4.46 -8.02
CA ASP A 81 2.91 -4.83 -7.84
C ASP A 81 2.26 -3.90 -6.80
N VAL A 82 1.07 -3.39 -7.09
CA VAL A 82 0.37 -2.44 -6.21
C VAL A 82 -0.83 -3.12 -5.57
N LEU A 83 -0.86 -3.12 -4.24
CA LEU A 83 -1.97 -3.61 -3.44
C LEU A 83 -2.64 -2.42 -2.73
N LEU A 84 -3.96 -2.33 -2.84
CA LEU A 84 -4.79 -1.39 -2.07
C LEU A 84 -5.48 -2.14 -0.93
N LEU A 85 -5.22 -1.71 0.28
CA LEU A 85 -5.76 -2.29 1.50
C LEU A 85 -6.90 -1.38 1.97
N SER A 86 -8.12 -1.90 1.89
CA SER A 86 -9.31 -1.21 2.40
C SER A 86 -9.56 -1.64 3.85
N SER A 87 -9.78 -0.66 4.72
CA SER A 87 -10.07 -0.86 6.13
C SER A 87 -11.40 -0.23 6.48
N SER A 88 -12.15 -0.85 7.39
CA SER A 88 -13.36 -0.23 7.96
C SER A 88 -13.06 0.89 8.96
N LYS A 89 -11.80 1.02 9.42
CA LYS A 89 -11.40 2.02 10.42
C LYS A 89 -10.72 3.24 9.83
N GLN A 90 -10.37 3.22 8.54
CA GLN A 90 -9.67 4.31 7.88
C GLN A 90 -10.46 4.76 6.66
N ASN A 91 -10.62 6.07 6.49
CA ASN A 91 -11.31 6.66 5.34
C ASN A 91 -10.47 6.66 4.06
N LYS A 92 -9.23 6.13 4.10
CA LYS A 92 -8.31 6.05 2.97
C LYS A 92 -7.77 4.65 2.84
N MET A 93 -7.60 4.19 1.60
CA MET A 93 -6.92 2.92 1.34
C MET A 93 -5.41 3.07 1.54
N LEU A 94 -4.81 2.09 2.22
CA LEU A 94 -3.36 1.97 2.33
C LEU A 94 -2.80 1.35 1.06
N LYS A 95 -1.74 1.95 0.52
CA LYS A 95 -1.02 1.41 -0.63
C LYS A 95 0.20 0.62 -0.17
N VAL A 96 0.31 -0.61 -0.62
CA VAL A 96 1.48 -1.47 -0.42
C VAL A 96 2.05 -1.83 -1.77
N TYR A 97 3.36 -1.64 -1.92
CA TYR A 97 4.09 -2.00 -3.14
C TYR A 97 4.89 -3.26 -2.90
N PHE A 98 4.78 -4.25 -3.78
CA PHE A 98 5.53 -5.50 -3.73
C PHE A 98 6.56 -5.51 -4.87
N THR A 99 7.84 -5.50 -4.52
CA THR A 99 8.95 -5.76 -5.45
C THR A 99 9.45 -7.19 -5.30
N GLU A 100 10.53 -7.56 -5.99
CA GLU A 100 11.05 -8.94 -5.97
C GLU A 100 11.36 -9.44 -4.55
N ASP A 101 11.95 -8.58 -3.73
CA ASP A 101 12.52 -8.91 -2.42
C ASP A 101 12.08 -7.99 -1.27
N ALA A 102 11.19 -7.03 -1.54
CA ALA A 102 10.77 -6.04 -0.56
C ALA A 102 9.29 -5.71 -0.66
N ILE A 103 8.77 -5.18 0.45
CA ILE A 103 7.49 -4.47 0.48
C ILE A 103 7.74 -3.01 0.84
N THR A 104 6.99 -2.10 0.23
CA THR A 104 7.02 -0.67 0.59
C THR A 104 5.64 -0.24 1.08
N LEU A 105 5.61 0.39 2.26
CA LEU A 105 4.40 0.93 2.87
C LEU A 105 4.73 2.29 3.49
N ASN A 106 3.89 3.29 3.25
CA ASN A 106 4.08 4.67 3.73
C ASN A 106 5.49 5.24 3.44
N GLY A 107 6.06 4.89 2.28
CA GLY A 107 7.40 5.34 1.87
C GLY A 107 8.57 4.55 2.48
N GLN A 108 8.33 3.71 3.49
CA GLN A 108 9.35 2.85 4.08
C GLN A 108 9.36 1.49 3.40
N SER A 109 10.55 1.05 3.00
CA SER A 109 10.78 -0.27 2.42
C SER A 109 11.29 -1.26 3.47
N TYR A 110 10.80 -2.50 3.41
CA TYR A 110 11.17 -3.60 4.29
C TYR A 110 11.56 -4.81 3.44
N PHE A 111 12.71 -5.40 3.74
CA PHE A 111 13.08 -6.69 3.14
C PHE A 111 12.05 -7.75 3.54
N ALA A 112 11.66 -8.55 2.57
CA ALA A 112 10.64 -9.56 2.74
C ALA A 112 11.07 -10.87 2.08
N ASN A 113 10.38 -11.97 2.42
CA ASN A 113 10.69 -13.26 1.85
C ASN A 113 10.29 -13.31 0.37
N SER A 114 11.27 -13.29 -0.54
CA SER A 114 11.07 -13.30 -1.99
C SER A 114 10.31 -14.52 -2.49
N ALA A 115 10.53 -15.70 -1.89
CA ALA A 115 9.80 -16.92 -2.27
C ALA A 115 8.30 -16.79 -1.98
N MET A 116 7.92 -16.15 -0.87
CA MET A 116 6.51 -15.88 -0.56
C MET A 116 5.90 -14.84 -1.50
N LEU A 117 6.65 -13.78 -1.86
CA LEU A 117 6.22 -12.78 -2.84
C LEU A 117 5.95 -13.44 -4.21
N THR A 118 6.87 -14.28 -4.69
CA THR A 118 6.70 -15.05 -5.93
C THR A 118 5.47 -15.95 -5.86
N LYS A 119 5.27 -16.68 -4.75
CA LYS A 119 4.07 -17.51 -4.57
C LYS A 119 2.77 -16.70 -4.65
N PHE A 120 2.73 -15.51 -4.04
CA PHE A 120 1.56 -14.65 -4.13
C PHE A 120 1.31 -14.14 -5.55
N ARG A 121 2.36 -13.77 -6.28
CA ARG A 121 2.27 -13.40 -7.71
C ARG A 121 1.72 -14.54 -8.56
N GLU A 122 2.21 -15.76 -8.37
CA GLU A 122 1.70 -16.93 -9.08
C GLU A 122 0.20 -17.15 -8.82
N ILE A 123 -0.22 -17.05 -7.56
CA ILE A 123 -1.64 -17.15 -7.21
C ILE A 123 -2.44 -16.06 -7.91
N ASN A 124 -1.96 -14.81 -7.90
CA ASN A 124 -2.61 -13.68 -8.55
C ASN A 124 -2.73 -13.91 -10.07
N MET A 125 -1.65 -14.31 -10.73
CA MET A 125 -1.64 -14.64 -12.17
C MET A 125 -2.63 -15.76 -12.51
N ARG A 126 -2.70 -16.82 -11.71
CA ARG A 126 -3.69 -17.91 -11.91
C ARG A 126 -5.13 -17.40 -11.79
N ARG A 127 -5.40 -16.46 -10.88
CA ARG A 127 -6.74 -15.85 -10.73
C ARG A 127 -7.08 -14.96 -11.92
N ILE A 128 -6.12 -14.17 -12.41
CA ILE A 128 -6.26 -13.38 -13.63
C ILE A 128 -6.60 -14.28 -14.82
N ALA A 129 -5.86 -15.39 -15.00
CA ALA A 129 -6.11 -16.34 -16.09
C ALA A 129 -7.51 -17.00 -16.02
N LYS A 130 -8.11 -17.06 -14.82
CA LYS A 130 -9.48 -17.56 -14.62
C LYS A 130 -10.56 -16.49 -14.85
N GLY A 131 -10.18 -15.23 -15.06
CA GLY A 131 -11.12 -14.13 -15.27
C GLY A 131 -11.64 -13.48 -13.97
N ASP A 132 -10.94 -13.63 -12.84
CA ASP A 132 -11.36 -13.09 -11.54
C ASP A 132 -11.20 -11.56 -11.41
N LEU A 133 -10.73 -10.87 -12.45
CA LEU A 133 -10.50 -9.42 -12.42
C LEU A 133 -11.81 -8.65 -12.24
N ILE A 134 -11.85 -7.77 -11.25
CA ILE A 134 -12.92 -6.77 -11.15
C ILE A 134 -12.73 -5.72 -12.24
N SER A 135 -13.83 -5.33 -12.88
CA SER A 135 -13.79 -4.36 -13.97
C SER A 135 -13.41 -2.95 -13.49
N PRO A 136 -12.92 -2.07 -14.39
CA PRO A 136 -12.59 -0.69 -14.05
C PRO A 136 -13.75 0.09 -13.41
N LYS A 137 -15.00 -0.21 -13.80
CA LYS A 137 -16.19 0.39 -13.20
C LYS A 137 -16.40 -0.05 -11.75
N VAL A 138 -16.03 -1.27 -11.39
CA VAL A 138 -16.10 -1.76 -10.00
C VAL A 138 -14.95 -1.16 -9.20
N LEU A 139 -13.72 -1.19 -9.71
CA LEU A 139 -12.57 -0.59 -9.03
C LEU A 139 -12.76 0.92 -8.77
N ARG A 140 -13.32 1.67 -9.72
CA ARG A 140 -13.67 3.09 -9.51
C ARG A 140 -14.67 3.30 -8.38
N ARG A 141 -15.61 2.39 -8.17
CA ARG A 141 -16.55 2.45 -7.03
C ARG A 141 -15.83 2.19 -5.71
N VAL A 142 -14.86 1.27 -5.70
CA VAL A 142 -14.00 1.04 -4.53
C VAL A 142 -13.24 2.31 -4.17
N TYR A 143 -12.60 2.97 -5.13
CA TYR A 143 -11.93 4.26 -4.89
C TYR A 143 -12.87 5.33 -4.33
N LYS A 144 -14.08 5.46 -4.87
CA LYS A 144 -15.07 6.44 -4.39
C LYS A 144 -15.61 6.15 -2.99
N ALA A 145 -15.64 4.88 -2.58
CA ALA A 145 -16.12 4.49 -1.26
C ALA A 145 -15.06 4.69 -0.16
N ASN A 146 -13.81 4.90 -0.53
CA ASN A 146 -12.65 4.97 0.38
C ASN A 146 -11.80 6.25 0.16
N ASN A 147 -12.43 7.34 -0.32
CA ASN A 147 -11.89 8.70 -0.39
C ASN A 147 -12.99 9.68 -0.01
#